data_AF-A0A7S2JWB5-F1
#
_entry.id   AF-A0A7S2JWB5-F1
#
_cell.length_a   1.000
_cell.length_b   1.000
_cell.length_c   1.000
_cell.angle_alpha   90.00
_cell.angle_beta   90.00
_cell.angle_gamma   90.00
#
_symmetry.space_group_name_H-M   'P 1'
#
loop_
_entity.id
_entity.type
_entity.pdbx_description
1 polymer ?
#
loop_
_entity_poly.entity_id
_entity_poly.type
_entity_poly.pdbx_seq_one_letter_code
_entity_poly.pdbx_strand_id
1 'polypeptide(L)'
;QNENIIRNHSMVVCVLEVAKSGRSTCKSTKCKEKIEKGELRIAKKYTKPDSDIEMSSYYHPECIPIPKEFKKNVEDFVAEGIEDETPTSLLGTQEGVQRLVDLIKSDRKSKNNKSVEASGSNGTKLERAKAAFAESQRRVMEEDGDAPPKKKAKKAKGEPKDDQKTFDNLTDLDRARGDIYAIYAKMKIDDLKDVLRWNKCFLTGNKDFLLLKCIDGHMNGRLGYCPSCKHGRLKFPEDHRDGERVVCNGIFNEEANVRQECAYSCQVGDAARLKWFTEKPTEEDEAQMEKEQYPEKAENSSVALKMADCLGSVKFDLNSSDGIKAAVSEYLQLCKDMDVDVPPDERDAKRAIGTLIISDKSLTAAEIAEEVVKKFGIKKSEEEIEQRKNAISSICANSANGPLYEAFLELGQLYSAAGNWNAANTYNKVCAAIKDLEFEITEGNAKSLHKGKTKVPGVGKGSADKMYEFVTTGTIQKLEEKRAETA
;
A
#
# COMPACT_ATOMS: atom_id res chain seq x y z
N GLN A 1 54.45 -12.20 -24.14
CA GLN A 1 53.40 -11.34 -24.73
C GLN A 1 52.40 -12.26 -25.40
N ASN A 2 51.13 -12.14 -24.98
CA ASN A 2 49.88 -12.69 -25.52
C ASN A 2 49.95 -13.83 -26.54
N GLU A 3 49.26 -14.92 -26.26
CA GLU A 3 48.12 -15.32 -27.09
C GLU A 3 47.23 -16.40 -26.42
N ASN A 4 46.04 -15.95 -26.03
CA ASN A 4 44.73 -16.61 -26.20
C ASN A 4 44.66 -18.14 -26.07
N ILE A 5 44.45 -18.61 -24.85
CA ILE A 5 43.67 -19.83 -24.63
C ILE A 5 42.19 -19.43 -24.64
N ILE A 6 41.54 -19.76 -25.75
CA ILE A 6 40.11 -19.63 -26.01
C ILE A 6 39.33 -20.36 -24.90
N ARG A 7 38.79 -19.61 -23.93
CA ARG A 7 37.77 -20.10 -22.99
C ARG A 7 36.39 -19.96 -23.64
N ASN A 8 36.09 -20.83 -24.59
CA ASN A 8 34.73 -21.01 -25.10
C ASN A 8 34.03 -22.12 -24.31
N HIS A 9 33.34 -21.72 -23.25
CA HIS A 9 32.06 -22.28 -22.78
C HIS A 9 31.59 -21.37 -21.66
N SER A 10 30.31 -20.98 -21.68
CA SER A 10 29.67 -20.07 -20.70
C SER A 10 30.11 -20.39 -19.27
N MET A 11 31.03 -19.60 -18.70
CA MET A 11 31.42 -19.74 -17.30
C MET A 11 30.23 -19.31 -16.46
N VAL A 12 29.51 -20.31 -15.97
CA VAL A 12 28.53 -20.14 -14.93
C VAL A 12 29.29 -19.80 -13.66
N VAL A 13 29.27 -18.53 -13.27
CA VAL A 13 29.84 -18.08 -12.00
C VAL A 13 28.74 -18.13 -10.95
N CYS A 14 28.96 -18.84 -9.84
CA CYS A 14 28.08 -18.82 -8.69
C CYS A 14 28.62 -17.83 -7.67
N VAL A 15 27.76 -16.96 -7.13
CA VAL A 15 28.14 -15.92 -6.17
C VAL A 15 27.27 -16.02 -4.93
N LEU A 16 27.89 -16.11 -3.76
CA LEU A 16 27.24 -16.06 -2.47
C LEU A 16 27.08 -14.59 -2.04
N GLU A 17 25.85 -14.20 -1.75
CA GLU A 17 25.56 -12.85 -1.25
C GLU A 17 24.42 -12.86 -0.23
N VAL A 18 24.28 -11.74 0.48
CA VAL A 18 23.11 -11.46 1.32
C VAL A 18 22.05 -10.76 0.48
N ALA A 19 20.81 -11.25 0.51
CA ALA A 19 19.71 -10.73 -0.28
C ALA A 19 19.43 -9.25 0.02
N LYS A 20 19.71 -8.37 -0.93
CA LYS A 20 19.51 -6.91 -0.81
C LYS A 20 18.03 -6.51 -0.67
N SER A 21 17.11 -7.36 -1.15
CA SER A 21 15.65 -7.19 -1.05
C SER A 21 14.92 -8.53 -1.13
N GLY A 22 13.73 -8.64 -0.53
CA GLY A 22 12.86 -9.83 -0.56
C GLY A 22 12.13 -10.10 -1.89
N ARG A 23 12.62 -9.52 -2.99
CA ARG A 23 11.96 -9.56 -4.31
C ARG A 23 12.34 -10.77 -5.15
N SER A 24 13.47 -11.42 -4.85
CA SER A 24 13.96 -12.56 -5.61
C SER A 24 13.25 -13.86 -5.22
N THR A 25 12.84 -14.64 -6.20
CA THR A 25 12.29 -15.98 -6.01
C THR A 25 13.35 -17.03 -6.33
N CYS A 26 13.48 -18.04 -5.47
CA CYS A 26 14.36 -19.18 -5.70
C CYS A 26 14.02 -19.89 -7.02
N LYS A 27 15.00 -20.04 -7.90
CA LYS A 27 14.83 -20.64 -9.24
C LYS A 27 14.88 -22.17 -9.24
N SER A 28 15.08 -22.81 -8.09
CA SER A 28 14.95 -24.26 -7.98
C SER A 28 13.51 -24.68 -8.27
N THR A 29 13.37 -25.69 -9.13
CA THR A 29 12.06 -26.22 -9.54
C THR A 29 11.25 -26.78 -8.38
N LYS A 30 11.93 -27.20 -7.30
CA LYS A 30 11.33 -27.77 -6.08
C LYS A 30 10.94 -26.73 -5.02
N CYS A 31 11.46 -25.51 -5.10
CA CYS A 31 11.27 -24.49 -4.06
C CYS A 31 10.33 -23.38 -4.53
N LYS A 32 10.74 -22.56 -5.51
CA LYS A 32 9.97 -21.40 -6.01
C LYS A 32 9.46 -20.42 -4.94
N GLU A 33 10.02 -20.45 -3.72
CA GLU A 33 9.69 -19.51 -2.65
C GLU A 33 10.49 -18.20 -2.78
N LYS A 34 10.01 -17.14 -2.13
CA LYS A 34 10.75 -15.88 -2.02
C LYS A 34 11.97 -16.08 -1.11
N ILE A 35 13.04 -15.38 -1.43
CA ILE A 35 14.25 -15.27 -0.62
C ILE A 35 14.15 -13.92 0.09
N GLU A 36 14.06 -13.92 1.42
CA GLU A 36 13.78 -12.71 2.20
C GLU A 36 15.00 -11.76 2.27
N LYS A 37 14.74 -10.47 2.51
CA LYS A 37 15.81 -9.47 2.64
C LYS A 37 16.69 -9.84 3.85
N GLY A 38 18.01 -9.87 3.66
CA GLY A 38 18.96 -10.23 4.71
C GLY A 38 19.29 -11.72 4.79
N GLU A 39 18.64 -12.59 4.00
CA GLU A 39 19.00 -14.01 3.93
C GLU A 39 20.16 -14.28 2.99
N LEU A 40 20.93 -15.35 3.25
CA LEU A 40 21.97 -15.83 2.33
C LEU A 40 21.32 -16.43 1.09
N ARG A 41 21.86 -16.09 -0.09
CA ARG A 41 21.46 -16.67 -1.37
C ARG A 41 22.65 -16.86 -2.30
N ILE A 42 22.51 -17.80 -3.22
CA ILE A 42 23.50 -18.06 -4.27
C ILE A 42 22.93 -17.57 -5.60
N ALA A 43 23.62 -16.63 -6.23
CA ALA A 43 23.32 -16.11 -7.56
C ALA A 43 24.13 -16.89 -8.61
N LYS A 44 23.45 -17.54 -9.54
CA LYS A 44 24.04 -18.16 -10.72
C LYS A 44 24.04 -17.13 -11.86
N LYS A 45 25.19 -16.52 -12.14
CA LYS A 45 25.39 -15.54 -13.21
C LYS A 45 25.58 -16.27 -14.55
N TYR A 46 24.92 -15.79 -15.61
CA TYR A 46 25.08 -16.29 -16.97
C TYR A 46 24.78 -15.20 -17.99
N THR A 47 25.48 -15.22 -19.11
CA THR A 47 25.22 -14.32 -20.25
C THR A 47 24.26 -15.00 -21.22
N LYS A 48 23.30 -14.25 -21.76
CA LYS A 48 22.44 -14.80 -22.83
C LYS A 48 23.26 -15.00 -24.12
N PRO A 49 23.03 -16.06 -24.90
CA PRO A 49 23.79 -16.32 -26.14
C PRO A 49 23.72 -15.19 -27.18
N ASP A 50 22.63 -14.42 -27.21
CA ASP A 50 22.36 -13.39 -28.24
C ASP A 50 22.42 -11.95 -27.69
N SER A 51 22.95 -11.74 -26.49
CA SER A 51 23.10 -10.39 -25.93
C SER A 51 24.17 -10.34 -24.84
N ASP A 52 24.95 -9.26 -24.79
CA ASP A 52 25.94 -8.99 -23.72
C ASP A 52 25.30 -8.66 -22.35
N ILE A 53 24.02 -9.02 -22.14
CA ILE A 53 23.29 -8.82 -20.90
C ILE A 53 23.56 -10.00 -19.96
N GLU A 54 24.22 -9.71 -18.84
CA GLU A 54 24.36 -10.66 -17.74
C GLU A 54 23.03 -10.82 -16.99
N MET A 55 22.62 -12.07 -16.79
CA MET A 55 21.46 -12.43 -15.98
C MET A 55 21.89 -13.20 -14.74
N SER A 56 21.13 -13.03 -13.67
CA SER A 56 21.31 -13.78 -12.43
C SER A 56 20.07 -14.61 -12.11
N SER A 57 20.27 -15.90 -11.83
CA SER A 57 19.24 -16.76 -11.23
C SER A 57 19.57 -16.98 -9.76
N TYR A 58 18.65 -16.64 -8.86
CA TYR A 58 18.87 -16.73 -7.42
C TYR A 58 18.34 -18.06 -6.85
N TYR A 59 19.08 -18.63 -5.91
CA TYR A 59 18.73 -19.86 -5.22
C TYR A 59 18.96 -19.71 -3.71
N HIS A 60 18.12 -20.36 -2.89
CA HIS A 60 18.53 -20.66 -1.51
C HIS A 60 19.78 -21.56 -1.56
N PRO A 61 20.68 -21.48 -0.56
CA PRO A 61 21.85 -22.38 -0.48
C PRO A 61 21.47 -23.86 -0.58
N GLU A 62 20.41 -24.26 0.13
CA GLU A 62 19.85 -25.63 0.15
C GLU A 62 19.26 -26.06 -1.21
N CYS A 63 19.06 -25.12 -2.15
CA CYS A 63 18.30 -25.31 -3.38
C CYS A 63 19.15 -25.19 -4.65
N ILE A 64 20.44 -24.85 -4.54
CA ILE A 64 21.31 -24.63 -5.69
C ILE A 64 21.53 -25.96 -6.43
N PRO A 65 21.29 -26.03 -7.76
CA PRO A 65 21.74 -27.16 -8.55
C PRO A 65 23.26 -27.13 -8.67
N ILE A 66 23.93 -28.06 -7.99
CA ILE A 66 25.38 -28.21 -8.04
C ILE A 66 25.82 -28.51 -9.49
N PRO A 67 26.77 -27.75 -10.06
CA PRO A 67 27.29 -28.02 -11.40
C PRO A 67 27.83 -29.44 -11.53
N LYS A 68 27.76 -30.02 -12.74
CA LYS A 68 28.16 -31.42 -12.97
C LYS A 68 29.60 -31.72 -12.55
N GLU A 69 30.49 -30.75 -12.72
CA GLU A 69 31.92 -30.82 -12.38
C GLU A 69 32.14 -31.05 -10.87
N PHE A 70 31.30 -30.45 -10.02
CA PHE A 70 31.40 -30.56 -8.56
C PHE A 70 30.40 -31.55 -7.94
N LYS A 71 29.67 -32.31 -8.77
CA LYS A 71 28.59 -33.20 -8.29
C LYS A 71 29.07 -34.29 -7.32
N LYS A 72 30.37 -34.60 -7.32
CA LYS A 72 30.99 -35.61 -6.45
C LYS A 72 31.55 -35.05 -5.14
N ASN A 73 31.74 -33.73 -5.03
CA ASN A 73 32.33 -33.10 -3.85
C ASN A 73 31.76 -31.69 -3.64
N VAL A 74 30.92 -31.53 -2.62
CA VAL A 74 30.24 -30.25 -2.31
C VAL A 74 31.23 -29.25 -1.68
N GLU A 75 32.23 -29.76 -0.97
CA GLU A 75 33.30 -28.98 -0.39
C GLU A 75 34.10 -28.25 -1.47
N ASP A 76 34.45 -28.96 -2.56
CA ASP A 76 35.13 -28.35 -3.71
C ASP A 76 34.24 -27.32 -4.40
N PHE A 77 32.91 -27.57 -4.48
CA PHE A 77 31.97 -26.58 -5.02
C PHE A 77 31.97 -25.28 -4.21
N VAL A 78 31.98 -25.37 -2.88
CA VAL A 78 31.99 -24.20 -2.01
C VAL A 78 33.34 -23.49 -2.02
N ALA A 79 34.44 -24.25 -2.05
CA ALA A 79 35.78 -23.68 -1.98
C ALA A 79 36.24 -23.04 -3.30
N GLU A 80 35.91 -23.65 -4.44
CA GLU A 80 36.44 -23.25 -5.76
C GLU A 80 35.35 -22.77 -6.73
N GLY A 81 34.10 -23.18 -6.51
CA GLY A 81 32.98 -22.92 -7.42
C GLY A 81 32.06 -21.76 -7.04
N ILE A 82 32.27 -21.14 -5.87
CA ILE A 82 31.46 -20.02 -5.36
C ILE A 82 32.34 -18.84 -4.98
N GLU A 83 32.06 -17.67 -5.56
CA GLU A 83 32.64 -16.40 -5.15
C GLU A 83 31.87 -15.80 -3.96
N ASP A 84 32.57 -15.22 -2.99
CA ASP A 84 31.97 -14.64 -1.80
C ASP A 84 31.86 -13.11 -1.88
N GLU A 85 30.64 -12.60 -2.04
CA GLU A 85 30.31 -11.18 -1.98
C GLU A 85 29.54 -10.82 -0.68
N THR A 86 29.60 -11.68 0.35
CA THR A 86 28.99 -11.36 1.65
C THR A 86 29.76 -10.24 2.37
N PRO A 87 29.09 -9.33 3.11
CA PRO A 87 29.76 -8.21 3.79
C PRO A 87 30.86 -8.61 4.78
N THR A 88 30.82 -9.85 5.27
CA THR A 88 31.75 -10.39 6.28
C THR A 88 32.78 -11.35 5.70
N SER A 89 32.82 -11.56 4.37
CA SER A 89 33.65 -12.59 3.73
C SER A 89 33.51 -13.95 4.43
N LEU A 90 32.28 -14.45 4.52
CA LEU A 90 31.92 -15.70 5.19
C LEU A 90 32.80 -16.90 4.79
N LEU A 91 33.12 -17.06 3.51
CA LEU A 91 33.99 -18.13 2.98
C LEU A 91 35.48 -17.89 3.24
N GLY A 92 35.87 -16.74 3.80
CA GLY A 92 37.22 -16.46 4.25
C GLY A 92 37.62 -17.21 5.53
N THR A 93 36.70 -17.95 6.15
CA THR A 93 36.93 -18.75 7.36
C THR A 93 36.55 -20.22 7.12
N GLN A 94 37.28 -21.15 7.74
CA GLN A 94 36.95 -22.59 7.67
C GLN A 94 35.55 -22.88 8.24
N GLU A 95 35.15 -22.15 9.29
CA GLU A 95 33.82 -22.26 9.89
C GLU A 95 32.70 -21.84 8.93
N GLY A 96 32.89 -20.74 8.19
CA GLY A 96 31.90 -20.27 7.22
C GLY A 96 31.79 -21.15 5.98
N VAL A 97 32.91 -21.73 5.52
CA VAL A 97 32.91 -22.77 4.47
C VAL A 97 32.11 -23.98 4.94
N GLN A 98 32.40 -24.51 6.13
CA GLN A 98 31.67 -25.66 6.68
C GLN A 98 30.17 -25.36 6.83
N ARG A 99 29.83 -24.17 7.31
CA ARG A 99 28.43 -23.73 7.44
C ARG A 99 27.70 -23.73 6.10
N LEU A 100 28.33 -23.28 5.01
CA LEU A 100 27.70 -23.29 3.70
C LEU A 100 27.60 -24.71 3.13
N VAL A 101 28.62 -25.54 3.32
CA VAL A 101 28.60 -26.97 2.96
C VAL A 101 27.43 -27.67 3.66
N ASP A 102 27.25 -27.44 4.95
CA ASP A 102 26.16 -28.02 5.74
C ASP A 102 24.79 -27.56 5.23
N LEU A 103 24.64 -26.28 4.84
CA LEU A 103 23.42 -25.76 4.25
C LEU A 103 23.12 -26.41 2.89
N ILE A 104 24.11 -26.54 2.01
CA ILE A 104 23.92 -27.15 0.68
C ILE A 104 23.63 -28.65 0.80
N LYS A 105 24.28 -29.34 1.75
CA LYS A 105 24.04 -30.77 2.03
C LYS A 105 22.75 -31.02 2.78
N SER A 106 22.22 -30.02 3.49
CA SER A 106 20.94 -30.16 4.18
C SER A 106 19.84 -30.30 3.14
N ASP A 107 19.21 -31.48 3.10
CA ASP A 107 17.94 -31.63 2.40
C ASP A 107 16.98 -30.62 3.01
N ARG A 108 16.40 -29.77 2.15
CA ARG A 108 15.25 -28.94 2.51
C ARG A 108 14.06 -29.86 2.78
N LYS A 109 14.06 -30.55 3.93
CA LYS A 109 12.84 -30.97 4.59
C LYS A 109 12.05 -29.68 4.74
N SER A 110 10.93 -29.58 4.00
CA SER A 110 9.98 -28.47 4.08
C SER A 110 9.98 -27.87 5.48
N LYS A 111 10.71 -26.76 5.66
CA LYS A 111 10.72 -26.00 6.91
C LYS A 111 9.49 -25.11 6.85
N ASN A 112 8.32 -25.74 6.93
CA ASN A 112 7.23 -25.11 7.67
C ASN A 112 7.72 -25.08 9.12
N ASN A 113 7.95 -23.85 9.59
CA ASN A 113 8.39 -23.43 10.92
C ASN A 113 9.85 -22.95 10.98
N LYS A 114 9.99 -21.63 10.89
CA LYS A 114 10.80 -20.91 11.87
C LYS A 114 10.00 -19.75 12.45
N SER A 115 9.60 -19.97 13.71
CA SER A 115 9.53 -19.00 14.81
C SER A 115 9.44 -17.52 14.43
N VAL A 116 8.23 -17.00 14.47
CA VAL A 116 7.98 -15.70 15.09
C VAL A 116 7.43 -16.00 16.47
N GLU A 117 8.11 -15.49 17.49
CA GLU A 117 7.64 -15.56 18.87
C GLU A 117 6.30 -14.83 18.98
N ALA A 118 5.31 -15.61 19.42
CA ALA A 118 4.13 -15.24 20.21
C ALA A 118 3.23 -14.08 19.71
N SER A 119 2.23 -14.44 18.90
CA SER A 119 0.84 -14.38 19.40
C SER A 119 0.05 -15.56 18.81
N GLY A 120 -0.66 -16.31 19.65
CA GLY A 120 -1.27 -17.57 19.25
C GLY A 120 -2.48 -17.38 18.35
N SER A 121 -2.44 -17.83 17.08
CA SER A 121 -3.63 -18.29 16.38
C SER A 121 -3.29 -19.20 15.18
N ASN A 122 -4.18 -20.16 14.92
CA ASN A 122 -4.11 -21.19 13.89
C ASN A 122 -4.20 -20.62 12.45
N GLY A 123 -3.19 -20.81 11.58
CA GLY A 123 -3.26 -20.64 10.10
C GLY A 123 -3.67 -19.26 9.55
N THR A 124 -3.37 -18.98 8.28
CA THR A 124 -3.86 -17.76 7.58
C THR A 124 -5.39 -17.77 7.45
N LYS A 125 -6.02 -16.60 7.28
CA LYS A 125 -7.48 -16.50 7.11
C LYS A 125 -8.04 -17.39 5.99
N LEU A 126 -7.29 -17.51 4.88
CA LEU A 126 -7.68 -18.36 3.75
C LEU A 126 -7.52 -19.85 4.08
N GLU A 127 -6.47 -20.24 4.80
CA GLU A 127 -6.28 -21.63 5.22
C GLU A 127 -7.38 -22.08 6.19
N ARG A 128 -7.77 -21.22 7.13
CA ARG A 128 -8.90 -21.48 8.03
C ARG A 128 -10.22 -21.60 7.27
N ALA A 129 -10.45 -20.75 6.27
CA ALA A 129 -11.64 -20.84 5.41
C ALA A 129 -11.68 -22.15 4.61
N LYS A 130 -10.54 -22.55 4.02
CA LYS A 130 -10.38 -23.85 3.33
C LYS A 130 -10.66 -25.02 4.27
N ALA A 131 -10.11 -24.97 5.49
CA ALA A 131 -10.33 -25.99 6.51
C ALA A 131 -11.80 -26.08 6.95
N ALA A 132 -12.46 -24.93 7.14
CA ALA A 132 -13.87 -24.88 7.49
C ALA A 132 -14.77 -25.44 6.39
N PHE A 133 -14.49 -25.13 5.12
CA PHE A 133 -15.19 -25.71 3.98
C PHE A 133 -14.97 -27.23 3.87
N ALA A 134 -13.73 -27.72 4.07
CA ALA A 134 -13.46 -29.15 4.05
C ALA A 134 -14.17 -29.89 5.20
N GLU A 135 -14.33 -29.25 6.36
CA GLU A 135 -15.09 -29.78 7.48
C GLU A 135 -16.60 -29.85 7.17
N SER A 136 -17.19 -28.80 6.57
CA SER A 136 -18.60 -28.82 6.20
C SER A 136 -18.92 -29.90 5.16
N GLN A 137 -18.06 -30.06 4.15
CA GLN A 137 -18.20 -31.13 3.15
C GLN A 137 -18.15 -32.53 3.78
N ARG A 138 -17.26 -32.76 4.75
CA ARG A 138 -17.18 -34.06 5.45
C ARG A 138 -18.45 -34.38 6.22
N ARG A 139 -19.06 -33.40 6.88
CA ARG A 139 -20.31 -33.59 7.64
C ARG A 139 -21.48 -34.00 6.74
N VAL A 140 -21.63 -33.35 5.58
CA VAL A 140 -22.65 -33.71 4.59
C VAL A 140 -22.47 -35.16 4.12
N MET A 141 -21.22 -35.57 3.83
CA MET A 141 -20.94 -36.96 3.43
C MET A 141 -21.19 -37.98 4.56
N GLU A 142 -20.99 -37.60 5.83
CA GLU A 142 -21.32 -38.44 7.00
C GLU A 142 -22.85 -38.61 7.17
N GLU A 143 -23.64 -37.59 6.87
CA GLU A 143 -25.11 -37.62 6.93
C GLU A 143 -25.73 -38.42 5.77
N ASP A 144 -25.17 -38.32 4.56
CA ASP A 144 -25.63 -39.04 3.37
C ASP A 144 -25.19 -40.52 3.35
N GLY A 145 -24.47 -40.98 4.38
CA GLY A 145 -24.02 -42.37 4.51
C GLY A 145 -22.88 -42.77 3.56
N ASP A 146 -22.27 -41.80 2.88
CA ASP A 146 -21.20 -42.00 1.88
C ASP A 146 -19.80 -41.66 2.45
N ALA A 147 -19.69 -41.50 3.77
CA ALA A 147 -18.44 -41.14 4.44
C ALA A 147 -17.40 -42.27 4.38
N PRO A 148 -16.15 -41.97 3.98
CA PRO A 148 -15.03 -42.89 4.17
C PRO A 148 -14.85 -43.14 5.68
N PRO A 149 -14.59 -44.39 6.11
CA PRO A 149 -14.46 -44.69 7.53
C PRO A 149 -13.31 -43.90 8.16
N LYS A 150 -13.54 -43.34 9.36
CA LYS A 150 -12.45 -42.89 10.25
C LYS A 150 -11.48 -44.06 10.41
N LYS A 151 -10.35 -44.04 9.69
CA LYS A 151 -9.38 -45.13 9.67
C LYS A 151 -8.86 -45.36 11.09
N LYS A 152 -9.44 -46.33 11.81
CA LYS A 152 -8.80 -46.97 12.96
C LYS A 152 -7.56 -47.69 12.42
N ALA A 153 -6.41 -47.27 12.91
CA ALA A 153 -5.10 -47.69 12.45
C ALA A 153 -4.97 -49.23 12.39
N LYS A 154 -4.75 -49.76 11.18
CA LYS A 154 -4.05 -51.04 10.99
C LYS A 154 -2.91 -50.79 10.00
N LYS A 155 -1.69 -51.02 10.49
CA LYS A 155 -0.40 -50.85 9.78
C LYS A 155 -0.42 -51.49 8.39
N ALA A 156 -0.19 -50.68 7.35
CA ALA A 156 0.44 -51.10 6.10
C ALA A 156 1.15 -49.89 5.46
N LYS A 157 2.34 -50.15 4.91
CA LYS A 157 3.31 -49.19 4.35
C LYS A 157 2.83 -48.58 3.02
N GLY A 158 2.99 -47.26 2.85
CA GLY A 158 3.11 -46.58 1.55
C GLY A 158 2.12 -45.44 1.30
N GLU A 159 2.57 -44.19 1.52
CA GLU A 159 2.00 -42.86 1.14
C GLU A 159 0.63 -42.42 1.73
N PRO A 160 0.32 -41.11 1.84
CA PRO A 160 1.13 -39.88 1.96
C PRO A 160 1.15 -39.33 3.41
N LYS A 161 2.07 -38.41 3.71
CA LYS A 161 2.21 -37.80 5.04
C LYS A 161 1.04 -36.86 5.36
N ASP A 162 0.14 -37.36 6.20
CA ASP A 162 -0.42 -36.73 7.39
C ASP A 162 -0.15 -35.21 7.59
N ASP A 163 -0.97 -34.37 6.96
CA ASP A 163 -1.20 -32.96 7.36
C ASP A 163 -2.41 -32.84 8.31
N GLN A 164 -2.71 -33.89 9.08
CA GLN A 164 -3.84 -33.89 10.03
C GLN A 164 -3.45 -33.24 11.37
N LYS A 165 -2.82 -32.06 11.31
CA LYS A 165 -2.71 -31.18 12.47
C LYS A 165 -3.93 -30.27 12.55
N THR A 166 -4.95 -30.78 13.26
CA THR A 166 -5.76 -30.05 14.25
C THR A 166 -6.26 -28.65 13.84
N PHE A 167 -7.45 -28.59 13.23
CA PHE A 167 -8.33 -27.41 13.27
C PHE A 167 -9.50 -27.66 14.24
N ASP A 168 -9.21 -28.21 15.42
CA ASP A 168 -10.25 -28.55 16.41
C ASP A 168 -10.98 -27.32 16.99
N ASN A 169 -10.49 -26.10 16.68
CA ASN A 169 -11.05 -24.83 17.12
C ASN A 169 -11.42 -23.91 15.95
N LEU A 170 -12.21 -24.38 14.98
CA LEU A 170 -12.84 -23.51 13.99
C LEU A 170 -13.92 -22.64 14.64
N THR A 171 -13.80 -21.33 14.46
CA THR A 171 -14.77 -20.34 14.95
C THR A 171 -15.97 -20.22 14.01
N ASP A 172 -17.06 -19.61 14.47
CA ASP A 172 -18.21 -19.30 13.60
C ASP A 172 -17.81 -18.38 12.43
N LEU A 173 -16.85 -17.48 12.67
CA LEU A 173 -16.28 -16.64 11.63
C LEU A 173 -15.53 -17.45 10.56
N ASP A 174 -14.82 -18.51 10.96
CA ASP A 174 -14.16 -19.39 9.98
C ASP A 174 -15.15 -20.19 9.16
N ARG A 175 -16.26 -20.64 9.79
CA ARG A 175 -17.35 -21.33 9.10
C ARG A 175 -18.01 -20.43 8.06
N ALA A 176 -18.36 -19.21 8.44
CA ALA A 176 -18.90 -18.21 7.52
C ALA A 176 -17.95 -17.93 6.34
N ARG A 177 -16.64 -17.82 6.59
CA ARG A 177 -15.62 -17.72 5.53
C ARG A 177 -15.56 -18.97 4.65
N GLY A 178 -15.73 -20.15 5.23
CA GLY A 178 -15.79 -21.43 4.51
C GLY A 178 -16.98 -21.51 3.55
N ASP A 179 -18.16 -21.04 3.98
CA ASP A 179 -19.36 -20.99 3.14
C ASP A 179 -19.18 -20.03 1.95
N ILE A 180 -18.61 -18.85 2.20
CA ILE A 180 -18.26 -17.90 1.14
C ILE A 180 -17.16 -18.45 0.22
N TYR A 181 -16.17 -19.15 0.79
CA TYR A 181 -15.12 -19.82 0.02
C TYR A 181 -15.72 -20.81 -0.98
N ALA A 182 -16.79 -21.54 -0.62
CA ALA A 182 -17.46 -22.49 -1.50
C ALA A 182 -18.00 -21.87 -2.79
N ILE A 183 -18.40 -20.59 -2.72
CA ILE A 183 -18.89 -19.80 -3.87
C ILE A 183 -17.74 -19.50 -4.81
N TYR A 184 -16.67 -18.90 -4.29
CA TYR A 184 -15.57 -18.36 -5.10
C TYR A 184 -14.52 -19.41 -5.51
N ALA A 185 -14.36 -20.50 -4.76
CA ALA A 185 -13.35 -21.53 -5.05
C ALA A 185 -13.54 -22.19 -6.43
N LYS A 186 -14.81 -22.31 -6.86
CA LYS A 186 -15.23 -22.88 -8.15
C LYS A 186 -14.94 -21.96 -9.34
N MET A 187 -14.76 -20.67 -9.09
CA MET A 187 -14.50 -19.67 -10.12
C MET A 187 -13.08 -19.77 -10.69
N LYS A 188 -12.92 -19.41 -11.96
CA LYS A 188 -11.61 -19.22 -12.60
C LYS A 188 -11.02 -17.88 -12.20
N ILE A 189 -9.74 -17.68 -12.49
CA ILE A 189 -9.03 -16.42 -12.15
C ILE A 189 -9.72 -15.20 -12.78
N ASP A 190 -10.24 -15.33 -14.01
CA ASP A 190 -10.87 -14.22 -14.71
C ASP A 190 -12.22 -13.86 -14.07
N ASP A 191 -13.04 -14.85 -13.72
CA ASP A 191 -14.29 -14.63 -12.98
C ASP A 191 -14.04 -13.94 -11.63
N LEU A 192 -12.99 -14.35 -10.89
CA LEU A 192 -12.61 -13.68 -9.64
C LEU A 192 -12.18 -12.23 -9.86
N LYS A 193 -11.48 -11.95 -10.97
CA LYS A 193 -11.11 -10.58 -11.34
C LYS A 193 -12.32 -9.76 -11.74
N ASP A 194 -13.33 -10.36 -12.36
CA ASP A 194 -14.58 -9.68 -12.70
C ASP A 194 -15.31 -9.23 -11.43
N VAL A 195 -15.46 -10.13 -10.45
CA VAL A 195 -16.02 -9.80 -9.13
C VAL A 195 -15.24 -8.66 -8.47
N LEU A 196 -13.91 -8.72 -8.47
CA LEU A 196 -13.08 -7.65 -7.89
C LEU A 196 -13.21 -6.33 -8.68
N ARG A 197 -13.38 -6.39 -10.00
CA ARG A 197 -13.54 -5.20 -10.86
C ARG A 197 -14.86 -4.50 -10.61
N TRP A 198 -15.95 -5.25 -10.47
CA TRP A 198 -17.25 -4.75 -10.06
C TRP A 198 -17.14 -3.95 -8.76
N ASN A 199 -16.35 -4.47 -7.82
CA ASN A 199 -16.14 -3.87 -6.51
C ASN A 199 -14.97 -2.86 -6.45
N LYS A 200 -14.47 -2.39 -7.60
CA LYS A 200 -13.36 -1.42 -7.72
C LYS A 200 -12.10 -1.80 -6.91
N CYS A 201 -11.88 -3.10 -6.69
CA CYS A 201 -10.75 -3.65 -5.95
C CYS A 201 -9.53 -3.88 -6.85
N PHE A 202 -8.35 -4.00 -6.24
CA PHE A 202 -7.11 -4.28 -6.97
C PHE A 202 -7.05 -5.74 -7.47
N LEU A 203 -6.79 -5.90 -8.77
CA LEU A 203 -6.84 -7.19 -9.48
C LEU A 203 -5.53 -7.99 -9.43
N THR A 204 -4.51 -7.50 -8.71
CA THR A 204 -3.20 -8.16 -8.61
C THR A 204 -3.24 -9.34 -7.63
N GLY A 205 -2.47 -10.40 -7.92
CA GLY A 205 -2.40 -11.59 -7.06
C GLY A 205 -2.39 -12.91 -7.81
N ASN A 206 -2.06 -13.97 -7.08
CA ASN A 206 -2.35 -15.35 -7.49
C ASN A 206 -3.80 -15.71 -7.09
N LYS A 207 -4.30 -16.87 -7.54
CA LYS A 207 -5.68 -17.30 -7.28
C LYS A 207 -6.05 -17.22 -5.79
N ASP A 208 -5.17 -17.69 -4.91
CA ASP A 208 -5.40 -17.67 -3.46
C ASP A 208 -5.55 -16.23 -2.91
N PHE A 209 -4.72 -15.28 -3.36
CA PHE A 209 -4.86 -13.90 -2.92
C PHE A 209 -6.11 -13.23 -3.48
N LEU A 210 -6.54 -13.59 -4.69
CA LEU A 210 -7.82 -13.12 -5.23
C LEU A 210 -9.01 -13.69 -4.44
N LEU A 211 -8.95 -14.97 -4.07
CA LEU A 211 -9.96 -15.61 -3.21
C LEU A 211 -10.04 -14.91 -1.84
N LEU A 212 -8.89 -14.62 -1.21
CA LEU A 212 -8.84 -13.87 0.05
C LEU A 212 -9.57 -12.52 -0.07
N LYS A 213 -9.30 -11.76 -1.14
CA LYS A 213 -9.97 -10.47 -1.39
C LYS A 213 -11.47 -10.62 -1.61
N CYS A 214 -11.92 -11.61 -2.38
CA CYS A 214 -13.34 -11.86 -2.61
C CYS A 214 -14.07 -12.29 -1.34
N ILE A 215 -13.44 -13.16 -0.53
CA ILE A 215 -14.03 -13.62 0.74
C ILE A 215 -14.12 -12.47 1.74
N ASP A 216 -13.05 -11.68 1.89
CA ASP A 216 -13.06 -10.50 2.76
C ASP A 216 -14.09 -9.47 2.29
N GLY A 217 -14.14 -9.20 0.98
CA GLY A 217 -15.09 -8.26 0.38
C GLY A 217 -16.54 -8.70 0.57
N HIS A 218 -16.84 -9.98 0.35
CA HIS A 218 -18.19 -10.51 0.55
C HIS A 218 -18.62 -10.44 2.02
N MET A 219 -17.71 -10.75 2.94
CA MET A 219 -18.01 -10.79 4.37
C MET A 219 -18.12 -9.40 5.00
N ASN A 220 -17.23 -8.47 4.61
CA ASN A 220 -17.05 -7.19 5.28
C ASN A 220 -17.41 -5.97 4.42
N GLY A 221 -17.70 -6.16 3.13
CA GLY A 221 -17.82 -5.07 2.17
C GLY A 221 -16.50 -4.76 1.44
N ARG A 222 -16.60 -4.09 0.30
CA ARG A 222 -15.43 -3.63 -0.48
C ARG A 222 -14.66 -2.57 0.30
N LEU A 223 -13.33 -2.54 0.15
CA LEU A 223 -12.50 -1.52 0.79
C LEU A 223 -12.81 -0.12 0.25
N GLY A 224 -13.03 0.83 1.16
CA GLY A 224 -13.32 2.22 0.86
C GLY A 224 -12.08 3.08 0.55
N TYR A 225 -12.29 4.39 0.56
CA TYR A 225 -11.20 5.36 0.41
C TYR A 225 -10.40 5.51 1.71
N CYS A 226 -9.18 6.02 1.58
CA CYS A 226 -8.29 6.23 2.70
C CYS A 226 -8.80 7.40 3.57
N PRO A 227 -9.06 7.22 4.87
CA PRO A 227 -9.54 8.30 5.74
C PRO A 227 -8.48 9.37 6.00
N SER A 228 -7.19 9.04 5.86
CA SER A 228 -6.10 10.00 6.06
C SER A 228 -5.91 10.94 4.87
N CYS A 229 -5.71 10.38 3.67
CA CYS A 229 -5.43 11.19 2.48
C CYS A 229 -6.65 11.46 1.60
N LYS A 230 -7.81 10.85 1.88
CA LYS A 230 -9.11 10.97 1.18
C LYS A 230 -9.18 10.56 -0.30
N HIS A 231 -8.04 10.55 -0.99
CA HIS A 231 -7.98 10.27 -2.42
C HIS A 231 -7.44 8.87 -2.73
N GLY A 232 -6.63 8.32 -1.83
CA GLY A 232 -6.00 7.02 -2.04
C GLY A 232 -6.97 5.87 -1.77
N ARG A 233 -6.88 4.80 -2.57
CA ARG A 233 -7.66 3.58 -2.35
C ARG A 233 -6.95 2.64 -1.39
N LEU A 234 -7.69 2.06 -0.45
CA LEU A 234 -7.17 1.02 0.42
C LEU A 234 -6.98 -0.29 -0.35
N LYS A 235 -5.92 -1.03 0.00
CA LYS A 235 -5.61 -2.33 -0.60
C LYS A 235 -4.98 -3.26 0.42
N PHE A 236 -5.09 -4.56 0.15
CA PHE A 236 -4.22 -5.54 0.78
C PHE A 236 -2.78 -5.41 0.25
N PRO A 237 -1.77 -5.34 1.13
CA PRO A 237 -0.37 -5.34 0.74
C PRO A 237 0.01 -6.64 0.00
N GLU A 238 0.86 -6.54 -1.03
CA GLU A 238 1.27 -7.72 -1.81
C GLU A 238 2.42 -8.50 -1.18
N ASP A 239 3.16 -7.82 -0.32
CA ASP A 239 4.24 -8.28 0.54
C ASP A 239 3.71 -9.00 1.79
N HIS A 240 2.53 -8.61 2.29
CA HIS A 240 1.86 -9.24 3.44
C HIS A 240 0.46 -9.74 3.08
N ARG A 241 0.35 -11.01 2.68
CA ARG A 241 -0.89 -11.63 2.14
C ARG A 241 -1.70 -12.40 3.18
N ASP A 242 -1.50 -12.10 4.46
CA ASP A 242 -2.23 -12.69 5.59
C ASP A 242 -3.72 -12.27 5.64
N GLY A 243 -4.05 -11.13 5.02
CA GLY A 243 -5.37 -10.54 5.04
C GLY A 243 -5.70 -9.87 6.37
N GLU A 244 -4.69 -9.48 7.14
CA GLU A 244 -4.84 -8.81 8.44
C GLU A 244 -4.71 -7.30 8.33
N ARG A 245 -3.82 -6.82 7.45
CA ARG A 245 -3.57 -5.39 7.26
C ARG A 245 -4.10 -4.89 5.93
N VAL A 246 -4.56 -3.64 5.92
CA VAL A 246 -4.77 -2.87 4.70
C VAL A 246 -3.89 -1.61 4.70
N VAL A 247 -3.47 -1.20 3.52
CA VAL A 247 -2.61 -0.03 3.30
C VAL A 247 -3.21 0.90 2.26
N CYS A 248 -2.95 2.19 2.36
CA CYS A 248 -3.31 3.13 1.30
C CYS A 248 -2.38 2.95 0.10
N ASN A 249 -2.93 2.93 -1.11
CA ASN A 249 -2.16 2.88 -2.35
C ASN A 249 -1.62 4.26 -2.80
N GLY A 250 -1.96 5.33 -2.07
CA GLY A 250 -1.69 6.70 -2.48
C GLY A 250 -2.46 7.10 -3.75
N ILE A 251 -2.03 8.20 -4.35
CA ILE A 251 -2.64 8.80 -5.56
C ILE A 251 -1.58 8.84 -6.64
N PHE A 252 -1.97 8.64 -7.89
CA PHE A 252 -1.09 8.93 -9.02
C PHE A 252 -1.37 10.35 -9.50
N ASN A 253 -0.38 11.24 -9.42
CA ASN A 253 -0.49 12.57 -9.97
C ASN A 253 -0.06 12.50 -11.46
N GLU A 254 -1.02 12.70 -12.35
CA GLU A 254 -0.82 12.57 -13.80
C GLU A 254 0.08 13.67 -14.36
N GLU A 255 -0.08 14.92 -13.89
CA GLU A 255 0.69 16.08 -14.36
C GLU A 255 2.20 15.90 -14.12
N ALA A 256 2.57 15.27 -13.02
CA ALA A 256 3.96 15.00 -12.70
C ALA A 256 4.40 13.56 -12.88
N ASN A 257 3.51 12.71 -13.38
CA ASN A 257 3.79 11.32 -13.67
C ASN A 257 4.42 10.59 -12.46
N VAL A 258 3.97 10.92 -11.25
CA VAL A 258 4.54 10.41 -9.98
C VAL A 258 3.44 9.93 -9.04
N ARG A 259 3.72 8.85 -8.31
CA ARG A 259 2.84 8.38 -7.24
C ARG A 259 3.11 9.18 -5.97
N GLN A 260 2.10 9.92 -5.51
CA GLN A 260 2.07 10.48 -4.17
C GLN A 260 1.73 9.36 -3.18
N GLU A 261 2.71 8.97 -2.38
CA GLU A 261 2.56 7.92 -1.37
C GLU A 261 1.73 8.43 -0.19
N CYS A 262 0.95 7.53 0.42
CA CYS A 262 0.26 7.78 1.67
C CYS A 262 0.64 6.67 2.64
N ALA A 263 1.05 7.05 3.84
CA ALA A 263 1.61 6.10 4.80
C ALA A 263 0.53 5.41 5.66
N TYR A 264 -0.75 5.68 5.39
CA TYR A 264 -1.88 5.13 6.12
C TYR A 264 -1.94 3.61 5.99
N SER A 265 -2.10 2.96 7.14
CA SER A 265 -2.33 1.52 7.26
C SER A 265 -3.15 1.25 8.51
N CYS A 266 -4.06 0.28 8.43
CA CYS A 266 -4.85 -0.15 9.59
C CYS A 266 -5.07 -1.67 9.56
N GLN A 267 -5.62 -2.21 10.65
CA GLN A 267 -6.15 -3.55 10.64
C GLN A 267 -7.37 -3.60 9.72
N VAL A 268 -7.55 -4.72 9.06
CA VAL A 268 -8.63 -4.97 8.10
C VAL A 268 -10.04 -4.80 8.68
N GLY A 269 -10.21 -4.98 9.99
CA GLY A 269 -11.48 -4.74 10.69
C GLY A 269 -11.80 -3.25 10.86
N ASP A 270 -10.78 -2.40 10.94
CA ASP A 270 -10.92 -0.94 11.09
C ASP A 270 -10.93 -0.22 9.74
N ALA A 271 -10.76 -0.96 8.64
CA ALA A 271 -10.78 -0.40 7.30
C ALA A 271 -12.17 0.11 6.95
N ALA A 272 -12.26 1.30 6.35
CA ALA A 272 -13.51 1.79 5.79
C ALA A 272 -14.08 0.79 4.76
N ARG A 273 -15.39 0.52 4.83
CA ARG A 273 -16.09 -0.47 4.00
C ARG A 273 -17.26 0.15 3.26
N LEU A 274 -17.51 -0.36 2.07
CA LEU A 274 -18.65 -0.01 1.21
C LEU A 274 -19.37 -1.28 0.76
N LYS A 275 -20.57 -1.13 0.19
CA LYS A 275 -21.39 -2.24 -0.31
C LYS A 275 -20.58 -3.13 -1.27
N TRP A 276 -20.66 -4.44 -1.06
CA TRP A 276 -20.08 -5.46 -1.94
C TRP A 276 -21.12 -6.00 -2.92
N PHE A 277 -20.69 -6.24 -4.15
CA PHE A 277 -21.50 -6.78 -5.24
C PHE A 277 -21.03 -8.18 -5.62
N THR A 278 -21.91 -9.17 -5.50
CA THR A 278 -21.65 -10.56 -5.91
C THR A 278 -21.89 -10.81 -7.40
N GLU A 279 -22.61 -9.89 -8.04
CA GLU A 279 -22.95 -9.89 -9.46
C GLU A 279 -22.55 -8.56 -10.10
N LYS A 280 -22.63 -8.47 -11.43
CA LYS A 280 -22.33 -7.23 -12.15
C LYS A 280 -23.28 -6.12 -11.67
N PRO A 281 -22.75 -5.00 -11.15
CA PRO A 281 -23.57 -3.88 -10.70
C PRO A 281 -24.40 -3.30 -11.86
N THR A 282 -25.58 -2.78 -11.53
CA THR A 282 -26.41 -2.02 -12.49
C THR A 282 -25.76 -0.66 -12.80
N GLU A 283 -26.21 0.02 -13.84
CA GLU A 283 -25.72 1.38 -14.15
C GLU A 283 -25.98 2.36 -12.99
N GLU A 284 -27.10 2.21 -12.29
CA GLU A 284 -27.44 3.00 -11.10
C GLU A 284 -26.47 2.69 -9.94
N ASP A 285 -26.17 1.41 -9.70
CA ASP A 285 -25.17 1.01 -8.71
C ASP A 285 -23.77 1.53 -9.08
N GLU A 286 -23.38 1.49 -10.36
CA GLU A 286 -22.11 2.01 -10.83
C GLU A 286 -21.98 3.52 -10.60
N ALA A 287 -23.04 4.27 -10.87
CA ALA A 287 -23.10 5.70 -10.59
C ALA A 287 -23.01 6.00 -9.09
N GLN A 288 -23.68 5.21 -8.24
CA GLN A 288 -23.57 5.34 -6.79
C GLN A 288 -22.15 5.00 -6.31
N MET A 289 -21.55 3.93 -6.83
CA MET A 289 -20.18 3.54 -6.48
C MET A 289 -19.16 4.63 -6.83
N GLU A 290 -19.36 5.36 -7.94
CA GLU A 290 -18.52 6.48 -8.33
C GLU A 290 -18.65 7.65 -7.34
N LYS A 291 -19.88 7.96 -6.89
CA LYS A 291 -20.12 8.96 -5.83
C LYS A 291 -19.46 8.58 -4.52
N GLU A 292 -19.59 7.32 -4.08
CA GLU A 292 -18.94 6.80 -2.87
C GLU A 292 -17.41 6.75 -2.97
N GLN A 293 -16.88 6.57 -4.18
CA GLN A 293 -15.45 6.50 -4.43
C GLN A 293 -14.78 7.88 -4.37
N TYR A 294 -15.52 8.94 -4.71
CA TYR A 294 -15.07 10.33 -4.71
C TYR A 294 -16.12 11.23 -4.04
N PRO A 295 -16.35 11.07 -2.72
CA PRO A 295 -17.43 11.75 -2.02
C PRO A 295 -17.28 13.27 -2.10
N GLU A 296 -16.08 13.82 -1.89
CA GLU A 296 -15.83 15.26 -2.00
C GLU A 296 -16.15 15.79 -3.41
N LYS A 297 -15.81 15.05 -4.47
CA LYS A 297 -16.15 15.44 -5.86
C LYS A 297 -17.65 15.43 -6.10
N ALA A 298 -18.34 14.41 -5.60
CA ALA A 298 -19.79 14.27 -5.72
C ALA A 298 -20.54 15.36 -4.95
N GLU A 299 -20.07 15.67 -3.74
CA GLU A 299 -20.63 16.72 -2.89
C GLU A 299 -20.40 18.11 -3.47
N ASN A 300 -19.17 18.40 -3.90
CA ASN A 300 -18.81 19.64 -4.60
C ASN A 300 -19.67 19.84 -5.85
N SER A 301 -19.84 18.79 -6.66
CA SER A 301 -20.71 18.85 -7.85
C SER A 301 -22.18 19.10 -7.47
N SER A 302 -22.67 18.47 -6.40
CA SER A 302 -24.04 18.71 -5.93
C SER A 302 -24.25 20.14 -5.43
N VAL A 303 -23.29 20.73 -4.72
CA VAL A 303 -23.36 22.12 -4.25
C VAL A 303 -23.26 23.09 -5.41
N ALA A 304 -22.35 22.85 -6.38
CA ALA A 304 -22.25 23.68 -7.57
C ALA A 304 -23.56 23.71 -8.38
N LEU A 305 -24.23 22.55 -8.53
CA LEU A 305 -25.55 22.48 -9.18
C LEU A 305 -26.61 23.28 -8.41
N LYS A 306 -26.66 23.18 -7.08
CA LYS A 306 -27.58 23.98 -6.26
C LYS A 306 -27.31 25.48 -6.40
N MET A 307 -26.03 25.89 -6.41
CA MET A 307 -25.65 27.28 -6.64
C MET A 307 -26.12 27.76 -8.01
N ALA A 308 -25.91 26.95 -9.06
CA ALA A 308 -26.37 27.25 -10.40
C ALA A 308 -27.91 27.36 -10.48
N ASP A 309 -28.65 26.49 -9.80
CA ASP A 309 -30.11 26.54 -9.72
C ASP A 309 -30.60 27.83 -9.02
N CYS A 310 -29.93 28.24 -7.94
CA CYS A 310 -30.23 29.51 -7.26
C CYS A 310 -29.96 30.74 -8.15
N LEU A 311 -28.93 30.68 -9.01
CA LEU A 311 -28.62 31.73 -9.97
C LEU A 311 -29.55 31.71 -11.18
N GLY A 312 -30.21 30.59 -11.48
CA GLY A 312 -31.16 30.45 -12.57
C GLY A 312 -30.61 30.96 -13.90
N SER A 313 -31.31 31.91 -14.52
CA SER A 313 -30.90 32.55 -15.80
C SER A 313 -30.24 33.91 -15.63
N VAL A 314 -29.71 34.23 -14.44
CA VAL A 314 -29.05 35.53 -14.17
C VAL A 314 -27.85 35.69 -15.11
N LYS A 315 -27.82 36.82 -15.82
CA LYS A 315 -26.67 37.21 -16.67
C LYS A 315 -25.95 38.37 -16.01
N PHE A 316 -24.75 38.11 -15.52
CA PHE A 316 -23.86 39.15 -15.03
C PHE A 316 -23.17 39.85 -16.21
N ASP A 317 -23.03 41.18 -16.13
CA ASP A 317 -22.17 41.93 -17.05
C ASP A 317 -20.71 41.84 -16.59
N LEU A 318 -20.00 40.81 -17.03
CA LEU A 318 -18.60 40.56 -16.65
C LEU A 318 -17.60 41.50 -17.36
N ASN A 319 -18.09 42.41 -18.20
CA ASN A 319 -17.28 43.41 -18.89
C ASN A 319 -17.21 44.75 -18.13
N SER A 320 -18.12 45.00 -17.19
CA SER A 320 -18.08 46.19 -16.32
C SER A 320 -17.56 45.88 -14.93
N SER A 321 -16.86 46.85 -14.32
CA SER A 321 -16.38 46.70 -12.93
C SER A 321 -17.53 46.48 -11.95
N ASP A 322 -18.68 47.11 -12.18
CA ASP A 322 -19.83 46.99 -11.31
C ASP A 322 -20.55 45.66 -11.48
N GLY A 323 -20.64 45.13 -12.71
CA GLY A 323 -21.18 43.79 -12.95
C GLY A 323 -20.30 42.68 -12.35
N ILE A 324 -18.97 42.81 -12.40
CA ILE A 324 -18.05 41.90 -11.70
C ILE A 324 -18.26 41.96 -10.18
N LYS A 325 -18.36 43.15 -9.58
CA LYS A 325 -18.60 43.30 -8.12
C LYS A 325 -19.93 42.70 -7.69
N ALA A 326 -20.98 42.88 -8.51
CA ALA A 326 -22.28 42.27 -8.26
C ALA A 326 -22.19 40.75 -8.29
N ALA A 327 -21.56 40.17 -9.32
CA ALA A 327 -21.34 38.73 -9.41
C ALA A 327 -20.58 38.19 -8.20
N VAL A 328 -19.44 38.81 -7.85
CA VAL A 328 -18.62 38.42 -6.69
C VAL A 328 -19.44 38.42 -5.39
N SER A 329 -20.29 39.42 -5.19
CA SER A 329 -21.11 39.53 -3.98
C SER A 329 -22.16 38.42 -3.91
N GLU A 330 -22.79 38.11 -5.05
CA GLU A 330 -23.79 37.05 -5.15
C GLU A 330 -23.17 35.67 -4.89
N TYR A 331 -22.04 35.35 -5.54
CA TYR A 331 -21.33 34.08 -5.31
C TYR A 331 -20.84 33.96 -3.87
N LEU A 332 -20.34 35.04 -3.27
CA LEU A 332 -19.90 35.01 -1.89
C LEU A 332 -21.06 34.74 -0.93
N GLN A 333 -22.25 35.26 -1.21
CA GLN A 333 -23.44 34.98 -0.42
C GLN A 333 -23.85 33.51 -0.55
N LEU A 334 -23.91 32.97 -1.77
CA LEU A 334 -24.19 31.56 -2.00
C LEU A 334 -23.15 30.64 -1.34
N CYS A 335 -21.87 31.03 -1.34
CA CYS A 335 -20.83 30.31 -0.64
C CYS A 335 -21.09 30.23 0.88
N LYS A 336 -21.58 31.32 1.48
CA LYS A 336 -21.95 31.35 2.91
C LYS A 336 -23.18 30.50 3.19
N ASP A 337 -24.18 30.55 2.31
CA ASP A 337 -25.45 29.84 2.50
C ASP A 337 -25.32 28.32 2.28
N MET A 338 -24.32 27.88 1.51
CA MET A 338 -24.07 26.47 1.18
C MET A 338 -22.78 25.91 1.79
N ASP A 339 -22.24 26.58 2.81
CA ASP A 339 -21.05 26.16 3.57
C ASP A 339 -19.80 25.87 2.71
N VAL A 340 -19.59 26.64 1.65
CA VAL A 340 -18.34 26.62 0.87
C VAL A 340 -17.22 27.23 1.71
N ASP A 341 -16.04 26.59 1.72
CA ASP A 341 -14.90 26.94 2.58
C ASP A 341 -14.07 28.12 2.02
N VAL A 342 -14.74 29.26 1.86
CA VAL A 342 -14.12 30.52 1.42
C VAL A 342 -13.27 31.16 2.53
N PRO A 343 -12.26 31.98 2.17
CA PRO A 343 -11.44 32.69 3.16
C PRO A 343 -12.27 33.44 4.22
N PRO A 344 -11.83 33.45 5.50
CA PRO A 344 -12.60 34.06 6.59
C PRO A 344 -12.65 35.59 6.51
N ASP A 345 -11.62 36.24 5.95
CA ASP A 345 -11.67 37.68 5.66
C ASP A 345 -12.50 37.92 4.38
N GLU A 346 -13.53 38.76 4.52
CA GLU A 346 -14.47 39.03 3.42
C GLU A 346 -13.78 39.66 2.20
N ARG A 347 -12.74 40.49 2.39
CA ARG A 347 -12.03 41.13 1.28
C ARG A 347 -11.20 40.09 0.53
N ASP A 348 -10.56 39.19 1.24
CA ASP A 348 -9.79 38.09 0.64
C ASP A 348 -10.70 37.12 -0.11
N ALA A 349 -11.86 36.77 0.46
CA ALA A 349 -12.87 35.95 -0.23
C ALA A 349 -13.39 36.62 -1.52
N LYS A 350 -13.73 37.92 -1.45
CA LYS A 350 -14.14 38.69 -2.65
C LYS A 350 -13.04 38.74 -3.70
N ARG A 351 -11.79 38.92 -3.28
CA ARG A 351 -10.64 38.96 -4.19
C ARG A 351 -10.41 37.62 -4.86
N ALA A 352 -10.50 36.52 -4.12
CA ALA A 352 -10.33 35.17 -4.63
C ALA A 352 -11.40 34.80 -5.67
N ILE A 353 -12.68 35.03 -5.35
CA ILE A 353 -13.81 34.82 -6.29
C ILE A 353 -13.71 35.75 -7.50
N GLY A 354 -13.39 37.03 -7.27
CA GLY A 354 -13.20 38.00 -8.36
C GLY A 354 -12.09 37.61 -9.31
N THR A 355 -11.00 37.02 -8.80
CA THR A 355 -9.88 36.55 -9.61
C THR A 355 -10.30 35.38 -10.51
N LEU A 356 -11.10 34.43 -9.99
CA LEU A 356 -11.68 33.36 -10.80
C LEU A 356 -12.53 33.90 -11.95
N ILE A 357 -13.46 34.81 -11.65
CA ILE A 357 -14.34 35.42 -12.67
C ILE A 357 -13.55 36.20 -13.73
N ILE A 358 -12.51 36.93 -13.32
CA ILE A 358 -11.68 37.70 -14.25
C ILE A 358 -10.81 36.78 -15.12
N SER A 359 -10.37 35.64 -14.58
CA SER A 359 -9.51 34.71 -15.30
C SER A 359 -10.15 34.13 -16.56
N ASP A 360 -11.47 33.91 -16.52
CA ASP A 360 -12.25 33.54 -17.69
C ASP A 360 -13.65 34.18 -17.64
N LYS A 361 -13.80 35.29 -18.36
CA LYS A 361 -15.05 36.04 -18.45
C LYS A 361 -16.08 35.41 -19.41
N SER A 362 -15.71 34.34 -20.11
CA SER A 362 -16.61 33.63 -21.01
C SER A 362 -17.48 32.60 -20.30
N LEU A 363 -17.14 32.27 -19.06
CA LEU A 363 -17.86 31.31 -18.24
C LEU A 363 -19.30 31.78 -17.95
N THR A 364 -20.22 30.84 -18.06
CA THR A 364 -21.60 30.97 -17.60
C THR A 364 -21.68 31.01 -16.07
N ALA A 365 -22.84 31.40 -15.53
CA ALA A 365 -23.03 31.42 -14.09
C ALA A 365 -22.87 30.02 -13.45
N ALA A 366 -23.33 28.97 -14.14
CA ALA A 366 -23.14 27.59 -13.69
C ALA A 366 -21.66 27.18 -13.67
N GLU A 367 -20.90 27.53 -14.72
CA GLU A 367 -19.46 27.20 -14.80
C GLU A 367 -18.64 27.97 -13.75
N ILE A 368 -19.00 29.22 -13.46
CA ILE A 368 -18.38 29.97 -12.36
C ILE A 368 -18.69 29.30 -11.01
N ALA A 369 -19.92 28.83 -10.79
CA ALA A 369 -20.26 28.10 -9.57
C ALA A 369 -19.42 26.81 -9.42
N GLU A 370 -19.23 26.06 -10.50
CA GLU A 370 -18.37 24.88 -10.51
C GLU A 370 -16.91 25.22 -10.16
N GLU A 371 -16.33 26.25 -10.78
CA GLU A 371 -14.95 26.65 -10.49
C GLU A 371 -14.78 27.21 -9.06
N VAL A 372 -15.78 27.92 -8.53
CA VAL A 372 -15.79 28.38 -7.14
C VAL A 372 -15.80 27.20 -6.18
N VAL A 373 -16.74 26.27 -6.30
CA VAL A 373 -16.83 25.11 -5.38
C VAL A 373 -15.62 24.19 -5.55
N LYS A 374 -15.12 24.01 -6.78
CA LYS A 374 -13.91 23.24 -7.05
C LYS A 374 -12.67 23.86 -6.40
N LYS A 375 -12.56 25.20 -6.36
CA LYS A 375 -11.42 25.89 -5.75
C LYS A 375 -11.47 25.84 -4.22
N PHE A 376 -12.62 26.15 -3.63
CA PHE A 376 -12.71 26.32 -2.18
C PHE A 376 -13.14 25.04 -1.44
N GLY A 377 -13.88 24.15 -2.11
CA GLY A 377 -14.47 22.98 -1.46
C GLY A 377 -15.55 23.36 -0.45
N ILE A 378 -16.07 22.34 0.24
CA ILE A 378 -17.13 22.48 1.25
C ILE A 378 -16.49 22.34 2.63
N LYS A 379 -16.98 23.13 3.60
CA LYS A 379 -16.57 23.03 5.00
C LYS A 379 -16.86 21.63 5.51
N LYS A 380 -15.83 21.03 6.11
CA LYS A 380 -15.94 19.68 6.68
C LYS A 380 -16.69 19.72 8.00
N SER A 381 -17.48 18.69 8.25
CA SER A 381 -18.15 18.52 9.53
C SER A 381 -17.12 18.28 10.66
N GLU A 382 -17.48 18.63 11.90
CA GLU A 382 -16.62 18.39 13.06
C GLU A 382 -16.26 16.90 13.20
N GLU A 383 -17.20 16.01 12.88
CA GLU A 383 -16.99 14.56 12.93
C GLU A 383 -15.94 14.09 11.91
N GLU A 384 -16.00 14.57 10.67
CA GLU A 384 -15.01 14.21 9.63
C GLU A 384 -13.62 14.73 9.96
N ILE A 385 -13.54 15.92 10.55
CA ILE A 385 -12.27 16.51 11.02
C ILE A 385 -11.68 15.60 12.10
N GLU A 386 -12.49 15.17 13.05
CA GLU A 386 -12.04 14.32 14.15
C GLU A 386 -11.65 12.91 13.67
N GLN A 387 -12.42 12.30 12.77
CA GLN A 387 -12.07 11.02 12.15
C GLN A 387 -10.73 11.09 11.41
N ARG A 388 -10.50 12.18 10.67
CA ARG A 388 -9.22 12.41 9.97
C ARG A 388 -8.07 12.58 10.95
N LYS A 389 -8.24 13.38 12.00
CA LYS A 389 -7.23 13.58 13.05
C LYS A 389 -6.85 12.27 13.72
N ASN A 390 -7.84 11.44 14.06
CA ASN A 390 -7.62 10.12 14.64
C ASN A 390 -6.88 9.19 13.67
N ALA A 391 -7.31 9.16 12.40
CA ALA A 391 -6.65 8.38 11.36
C ALA A 391 -5.19 8.83 11.14
N ILE A 392 -4.90 10.13 11.16
CA ILE A 392 -3.53 10.64 11.02
C ILE A 392 -2.69 10.33 12.25
N SER A 393 -3.25 10.52 13.45
CA SER A 393 -2.54 10.23 14.71
C SER A 393 -2.17 8.75 14.82
N SER A 394 -2.98 7.85 14.29
CA SER A 394 -2.67 6.41 14.22
C SER A 394 -1.56 6.03 13.23
N ILE A 395 -1.14 6.94 12.34
CA ILE A 395 -0.04 6.68 11.39
C ILE A 395 1.30 6.71 12.11
N CYS A 396 1.48 7.64 13.05
CA CYS A 396 2.73 7.86 13.74
C CYS A 396 2.92 6.83 14.87
N ALA A 397 4.15 6.33 15.02
CA ALA A 397 4.51 5.45 16.13
C ALA A 397 4.24 6.13 17.49
N ASN A 398 4.46 7.43 17.57
CA ASN A 398 3.98 8.28 18.65
C ASN A 398 2.83 9.19 18.16
N SER A 399 1.63 9.00 18.71
CA SER A 399 0.43 9.72 18.28
C SER A 399 0.51 11.24 18.51
N ALA A 400 1.31 11.72 19.47
CA ALA A 400 1.53 13.15 19.71
C ALA A 400 2.19 13.85 18.51
N ASN A 401 2.89 13.11 17.65
CA ASN A 401 3.49 13.65 16.43
C ASN A 401 2.48 13.82 15.28
N GLY A 402 1.23 13.35 15.43
CA GLY A 402 0.19 13.38 14.40
C GLY A 402 -0.09 14.77 13.80
N PRO A 403 -0.31 15.82 14.60
CA PRO A 403 -0.54 17.18 14.09
C PRO A 403 0.65 17.73 13.29
N LEU A 404 1.88 17.44 13.73
CA LEU A 404 3.09 17.85 13.02
C LEU A 404 3.25 17.09 11.69
N TYR A 405 2.95 15.79 11.70
CA TYR A 405 2.90 14.98 10.48
C TYR A 405 1.88 15.54 9.49
N GLU A 406 0.68 15.91 9.94
CA GLU A 406 -0.35 16.51 9.10
C GLU A 406 0.14 17.81 8.46
N ALA A 407 0.75 18.71 9.23
CA ALA A 407 1.27 19.98 8.74
C ALA A 407 2.32 19.78 7.63
N PHE A 408 3.23 18.81 7.80
CA PHE A 408 4.22 18.49 6.77
C PHE A 408 3.62 17.78 5.55
N LEU A 409 2.62 16.92 5.76
CA LEU A 409 1.90 16.25 4.68
C LEU A 409 1.18 17.27 3.79
N GLU A 410 0.46 18.21 4.41
CA GLU A 410 -0.23 19.29 3.72
C GLU A 410 0.76 20.20 2.98
N LEU A 411 1.86 20.58 3.63
CA LEU A 411 2.91 21.36 2.98
C LEU A 411 3.45 20.64 1.73
N GLY A 412 3.68 19.33 1.83
CA GLY A 412 4.07 18.48 0.69
C GLY A 412 3.06 18.52 -0.45
N GLN A 413 1.76 18.45 -0.13
CA GLN A 413 0.66 18.52 -1.09
C GLN A 413 0.58 19.87 -1.79
N LEU A 414 0.68 20.99 -1.05
CA LEU A 414 0.64 22.34 -1.62
C LEU A 414 1.81 22.60 -2.56
N TYR A 415 3.02 22.17 -2.20
CA TYR A 415 4.18 22.27 -3.09
C TYR A 415 4.05 21.38 -4.34
N SER A 416 3.43 20.22 -4.18
CA SER A 416 3.14 19.31 -5.28
C SER A 416 2.14 19.93 -6.27
N ALA A 417 1.06 20.54 -5.77
CA ALA A 417 0.07 21.24 -6.57
C ALA A 417 0.68 22.46 -7.31
N ALA A 418 1.64 23.14 -6.68
CA ALA A 418 2.39 24.23 -7.31
C ALA A 418 3.50 23.76 -8.28
N GLY A 419 3.58 22.46 -8.62
CA GLY A 419 4.58 21.90 -9.53
C GLY A 419 6.02 21.86 -8.97
N ASN A 420 6.22 22.11 -7.68
CA ASN A 420 7.54 22.09 -7.04
C ASN A 420 7.79 20.75 -6.32
N TRP A 421 8.13 19.75 -7.15
CA TRP A 421 8.35 18.36 -6.75
C TRP A 421 9.53 18.17 -5.80
N ASN A 422 10.55 19.01 -5.89
CA ASN A 422 11.73 18.93 -5.02
C ASN A 422 11.36 19.24 -3.57
N ALA A 423 10.56 20.29 -3.36
CA ALA A 423 10.06 20.63 -2.04
C ALA A 423 9.06 19.57 -1.53
N ALA A 424 8.12 19.15 -2.38
CA ALA A 424 7.16 18.09 -2.04
C ALA A 424 7.87 16.81 -1.56
N ASN A 425 8.85 16.33 -2.32
CA ASN A 425 9.64 15.14 -1.96
C ASN A 425 10.45 15.33 -0.68
N THR A 426 10.90 16.54 -0.39
CA THR A 426 11.60 16.84 0.87
C THR A 426 10.64 16.66 2.05
N TYR A 427 9.42 17.18 1.95
CA TYR A 427 8.43 17.05 3.02
C TYR A 427 7.87 15.63 3.14
N ASN A 428 7.78 14.87 2.05
CA ASN A 428 7.43 13.45 2.09
C ASN A 428 8.48 12.62 2.87
N LYS A 429 9.78 12.93 2.70
CA LYS A 429 10.85 12.30 3.51
C LYS A 429 10.75 12.68 4.99
N VAL A 430 10.37 13.91 5.27
CA VAL A 430 10.11 14.35 6.65
C VAL A 430 8.91 13.61 7.24
N CYS A 431 7.82 13.44 6.50
CA CYS A 431 6.66 12.65 6.94
C CYS A 431 7.05 11.20 7.25
N ALA A 432 7.84 10.56 6.38
CA ALA A 432 8.36 9.22 6.64
C ALA A 432 9.22 9.16 7.91
N ALA A 433 10.06 10.17 8.14
CA ALA A 433 10.84 10.27 9.36
C ALA A 433 9.96 10.46 10.62
N ILE A 434 9.02 11.41 10.62
CA ILE A 434 8.12 11.67 11.75
C ILE A 434 7.30 10.43 12.10
N LYS A 435 6.83 9.71 11.09
CA LYS A 435 6.04 8.49 11.25
C LYS A 435 6.73 7.46 12.13
N ASP A 436 8.02 7.23 11.91
CA ASP A 436 8.77 6.14 12.54
C ASP A 436 9.37 6.55 13.91
N LEU A 437 9.16 7.79 14.37
CA LEU A 437 9.67 8.24 15.67
C LEU A 437 8.78 7.75 16.82
N GLU A 438 9.38 6.95 17.71
CA GLU A 438 8.75 6.42 18.92
C GLU A 438 8.61 7.47 20.04
N PHE A 439 9.36 8.57 19.96
CA PHE A 439 9.31 9.66 20.92
C PHE A 439 8.60 10.91 20.37
N GLU A 440 8.06 11.71 21.27
CA GLU A 440 7.40 12.97 20.95
C GLU A 440 8.42 14.04 20.53
N ILE A 441 8.13 14.73 19.43
CA ILE A 441 8.90 15.90 19.01
C ILE A 441 8.45 17.08 19.88
N THR A 442 9.39 17.65 20.63
CA THR A 442 9.17 18.73 21.59
C THR A 442 10.11 19.90 21.30
N GLU A 443 9.87 21.05 21.93
CA GLU A 443 10.75 22.22 21.81
C GLU A 443 12.23 21.87 22.12
N GLY A 444 12.45 21.00 23.11
CA GLY A 444 13.79 20.60 23.57
C GLY A 444 14.57 19.70 22.61
N ASN A 445 13.90 18.98 21.71
CA ASN A 445 14.55 18.03 20.80
C ASN A 445 14.42 18.38 19.31
N ALA A 446 13.43 19.18 18.90
CA ALA A 446 13.12 19.40 17.48
C ALA A 446 14.34 19.90 16.67
N LYS A 447 15.10 20.86 17.19
CA LYS A 447 16.29 21.40 16.51
C LYS A 447 17.44 20.40 16.43
N SER A 448 17.53 19.42 17.32
CA SER A 448 18.61 18.42 17.29
C SER A 448 18.35 17.30 16.29
N LEU A 449 17.16 17.21 15.69
CA LEU A 449 16.83 16.16 14.73
C LEU A 449 17.59 16.27 13.39
N HIS A 450 18.20 17.42 13.07
CA HIS A 450 19.00 17.58 11.85
C HIS A 450 20.50 17.32 12.03
N LYS A 451 21.01 17.25 13.28
CA LYS A 451 22.45 17.21 13.57
C LYS A 451 22.81 16.44 14.84
N GLY A 452 24.03 15.93 14.90
CA GLY A 452 24.54 15.24 16.08
C GLY A 452 24.01 13.82 16.25
N LYS A 453 24.06 13.29 17.48
CA LYS A 453 23.72 11.90 17.79
C LYS A 453 22.24 11.57 17.67
N THR A 454 21.37 12.58 17.76
CA THR A 454 19.91 12.48 17.63
C THR A 454 19.43 12.79 16.22
N LYS A 455 20.35 12.82 15.23
CA LYS A 455 19.99 13.14 13.85
C LYS A 455 19.07 12.06 13.29
N VAL A 456 17.92 12.50 12.75
CA VAL A 456 16.96 11.64 12.08
C VAL A 456 17.20 11.69 10.57
N PRO A 457 17.45 10.54 9.92
CA PRO A 457 17.56 10.48 8.47
C PRO A 457 16.33 11.08 7.78
N GLY A 458 16.54 11.90 6.75
CA GLY A 458 15.45 12.59 6.04
C GLY A 458 15.04 13.95 6.63
N VAL A 459 15.50 14.29 7.84
CA VAL A 459 15.25 15.61 8.46
C VAL A 459 16.44 16.55 8.24
N GLY A 460 16.26 17.55 7.40
CA GLY A 460 17.23 18.62 7.16
C GLY A 460 17.08 19.80 8.14
N LYS A 461 18.05 20.72 8.16
CA LYS A 461 18.02 21.92 9.03
C LYS A 461 16.71 22.69 8.90
N GLY A 462 16.33 23.05 7.66
CA GLY A 462 15.11 23.82 7.42
C GLY A 462 13.81 23.09 7.74
N SER A 463 13.83 21.74 7.85
CA SER A 463 12.69 20.96 8.33
C SER A 463 12.66 20.93 9.86
N ALA A 464 13.82 20.72 10.51
CA ALA A 464 13.93 20.79 11.96
C ALA A 464 13.56 22.18 12.52
N ASP A 465 13.90 23.26 11.81
CA ASP A 465 13.51 24.62 12.18
C ASP A 465 11.98 24.79 12.12
N LYS A 466 11.30 24.23 11.10
CA LYS A 466 9.83 24.22 11.01
C LYS A 466 9.17 23.31 12.04
N MET A 467 9.79 22.19 12.39
CA MET A 467 9.32 21.34 13.49
C MET A 467 9.35 22.11 14.80
N TYR A 468 10.46 22.79 15.08
CA TYR A 468 10.61 23.63 16.27
C TYR A 468 9.59 24.76 16.28
N GLU A 469 9.41 25.44 15.15
CA GLU A 469 8.39 26.48 14.98
C GLU A 469 7.00 25.93 15.35
N PHE A 470 6.58 24.83 14.74
CA PHE A 470 5.27 24.22 14.99
C PHE A 470 5.05 23.84 16.46
N VAL A 471 6.03 23.21 17.12
CA VAL A 471 5.87 22.84 18.54
C VAL A 471 5.90 24.05 19.49
N THR A 472 6.37 25.21 19.01
CA THR A 472 6.42 26.45 19.81
C THR A 472 5.18 27.32 19.57
N THR A 473 4.70 27.41 18.32
CA THR A 473 3.66 28.36 17.89
C THR A 473 2.33 27.69 17.54
N GLY A 474 2.33 26.37 17.33
CA GLY A 474 1.20 25.61 16.82
C GLY A 474 1.02 25.67 15.29
N THR A 475 1.87 26.40 14.56
CA THR A 475 1.78 26.53 13.09
C THR A 475 3.16 26.59 12.43
N ILE A 476 3.20 26.37 11.12
CA ILE A 476 4.37 26.61 10.27
C ILE A 476 4.05 27.81 9.39
N GLN A 477 4.77 28.92 9.53
CA GLN A 477 4.55 30.13 8.74
C GLN A 477 4.55 29.84 7.24
N LYS A 478 5.45 28.96 6.78
CA LYS A 478 5.51 28.59 5.36
C LYS A 478 4.27 27.84 4.86
N LEU A 479 3.58 27.12 5.76
CA LEU A 479 2.32 26.47 5.45
C LEU A 479 1.21 27.50 5.27
N GLU A 480 1.12 28.49 6.16
CA GLU A 480 0.13 29.58 6.04
C GLU A 480 0.36 30.43 4.79
N GLU A 481 1.63 30.74 4.47
CA GLU A 481 1.97 31.40 3.20
C GLU A 481 1.47 30.59 2.00
N LYS A 482 1.66 29.27 2.02
CA LYS A 482 1.23 28.39 0.91
C LYS A 482 -0.27 28.27 0.81
N ARG A 483 -0.99 28.20 1.93
CA ARG A 483 -2.46 28.25 1.96
C ARG A 483 -2.97 29.55 1.34
N ALA A 484 -2.35 30.68 1.68
CA ALA A 484 -2.71 31.99 1.14
C ALA A 484 -2.38 32.16 -0.35
N GLU A 485 -1.33 31.50 -0.86
CA GLU A 485 -1.04 31.47 -2.31
C GLU A 485 -2.06 30.64 -3.11
N THR A 486 -2.69 29.64 -2.48
CA THR A 486 -3.71 28.78 -3.11
C THR A 486 -5.15 29.27 -2.91
N ALA A 487 -5.39 30.10 -1.90
CA ALA A 487 -6.65 30.82 -1.69
C ALA A 487 -6.85 31.90 -2.77
#